data_AF-A0A9R1MZ63-F1
#
_entry.id   AF-A0A9R1MZ63-F1
#
_cell.length_a   1.000
_cell.length_b   1.000
_cell.length_c   1.000
_cell.angle_alpha   90.00
_cell.angle_beta   90.00
_cell.angle_gamma   90.00
#
_symmetry.space_group_name_H-M   'P 1'
#
loop_
_entity.id
_entity.type
_entity.pdbx_description
1 polymer ?
#
loop_
_entity_poly.entity_id
_entity_poly.type
_entity_poly.pdbx_seq_one_letter_code
_entity_poly.pdbx_strand_id
1 'polypeptide(L)'
;MWDFTAFNFYPVNFTALGSNIFIASNRHPGTMVYDTETGGLAIGPLLPDPLLGGTRVFAATGDTQQLYALKYRICDMQQAFEVMSTACVEDWHPTSFPNPSQDWSWATVPSPPPFPKDSLITAYAMHPDGRTLFVSCGSNHDTHHHHTYSFDTKNHKWRSHGDWALPFQNQGYFDGELDAWVGLRKDGYVCACRVPSRSRTLAAQPDWKMAKEELFLEHPGSMGATLTHMGNARFCLVETEELEFDGFMLYITIFGLKYNHEGELQPTARRTTKSCRLHRNLLQFSPVAFWL
;
A
#
# COMPACT_ATOMS: atom_id res chain seq x y z
N MET A 1 20.04 -5.15 21.53
CA MET A 1 20.34 -4.47 20.26
C MET A 1 19.65 -5.29 19.20
N TRP A 2 18.40 -4.95 18.90
CA TRP A 2 17.54 -5.75 18.04
C TRP A 2 17.79 -5.35 16.60
N ASP A 3 18.13 -6.32 15.78
CA ASP A 3 18.40 -6.16 14.35
C ASP A 3 17.06 -5.87 13.64
N PHE A 4 16.89 -4.66 13.09
CA PHE A 4 15.65 -4.19 12.45
C PHE A 4 15.45 -4.75 11.03
N THR A 5 15.93 -5.96 10.76
CA THR A 5 15.79 -6.65 9.48
C THR A 5 14.61 -7.64 9.45
N ALA A 6 13.88 -7.78 10.55
CA ALA A 6 12.86 -8.82 10.72
C ALA A 6 11.43 -8.39 10.32
N PHE A 7 11.19 -7.50 9.34
CA PHE A 7 9.82 -7.27 8.84
C PHE A 7 9.79 -6.96 7.34
N ASN A 8 9.88 -8.01 6.52
CA ASN A 8 9.17 -8.20 5.22
C ASN A 8 9.67 -9.46 4.50
N PHE A 9 9.60 -10.62 5.15
CA PHE A 9 9.93 -11.91 4.52
C PHE A 9 8.72 -12.62 3.89
N TYR A 10 7.62 -11.92 3.62
CA TYR A 10 6.45 -12.56 3.03
C TYR A 10 6.63 -12.76 1.53
N PRO A 11 6.63 -14.01 1.03
CA PRO A 11 6.96 -14.28 -0.35
C PRO A 11 5.86 -13.94 -1.36
N VAL A 12 4.76 -13.31 -0.95
CA VAL A 12 3.63 -12.98 -1.81
C VAL A 12 3.09 -11.59 -1.47
N ASN A 13 2.84 -10.79 -2.51
CA ASN A 13 2.18 -9.48 -2.43
C ASN A 13 0.80 -9.58 -3.08
N PHE A 14 -0.12 -8.80 -2.55
CA PHE A 14 -1.47 -8.68 -3.05
C PHE A 14 -1.77 -7.21 -3.36
N THR A 15 -2.48 -6.95 -4.44
CA THR A 15 -2.93 -5.59 -4.77
C THR A 15 -4.20 -5.64 -5.59
N ALA A 16 -5.10 -4.68 -5.37
CA ALA A 16 -6.37 -4.62 -6.04
C ALA A 16 -6.38 -3.56 -7.14
N LEU A 17 -7.06 -3.85 -8.24
CA LEU A 17 -7.28 -2.94 -9.36
C LEU A 17 -8.64 -3.23 -9.99
N GLY A 18 -9.59 -2.32 -9.82
CA GLY A 18 -10.99 -2.57 -10.16
C GLY A 18 -11.53 -3.75 -9.35
N SER A 19 -12.19 -4.71 -10.00
CA SER A 19 -12.67 -5.96 -9.41
C SER A 19 -11.60 -7.05 -9.28
N ASN A 20 -10.35 -6.79 -9.69
CA ASN A 20 -9.31 -7.80 -9.74
C ASN A 20 -8.35 -7.67 -8.55
N ILE A 21 -8.04 -8.80 -7.91
CA ILE A 21 -6.97 -8.94 -6.93
C ILE A 21 -5.80 -9.66 -7.60
N PHE A 22 -4.70 -8.94 -7.79
CA PHE A 22 -3.45 -9.46 -8.32
C PHE A 22 -2.60 -10.04 -7.19
N ILE A 23 -2.05 -11.23 -7.44
CA ILE A 23 -1.27 -12.02 -6.50
C ILE A 23 0.11 -12.28 -7.12
N ALA A 24 1.17 -11.83 -6.46
CA ALA A 24 2.51 -11.80 -7.02
C ALA A 24 3.55 -12.34 -6.03
N SER A 25 4.23 -13.43 -6.38
CA SER A 25 5.31 -13.95 -5.55
C SER A 25 6.59 -13.11 -5.67
N ASN A 26 7.39 -13.04 -4.59
CA ASN A 26 8.74 -12.49 -4.64
C ASN A 26 9.78 -13.49 -5.15
N ARG A 27 9.46 -14.80 -5.19
CA ARG A 27 10.39 -15.88 -5.59
C ARG A 27 10.15 -16.40 -7.01
N HIS A 28 8.96 -16.18 -7.56
CA HIS A 28 8.58 -16.72 -8.86
C HIS A 28 7.94 -15.61 -9.72
N PRO A 29 8.18 -15.57 -11.04
CA PRO A 29 7.58 -14.57 -11.93
C PRO A 29 6.08 -14.77 -12.14
N GLY A 30 5.57 -15.97 -11.90
CA GLY A 30 4.14 -16.29 -12.01
C GLY A 30 3.27 -15.40 -11.13
N THR A 31 2.21 -14.85 -11.70
CA THR A 31 1.16 -14.11 -11.00
C THR A 31 -0.19 -14.83 -11.15
N MET A 32 -1.09 -14.56 -10.23
CA MET A 32 -2.49 -14.98 -10.33
C MET A 32 -3.39 -13.76 -10.21
N VAL A 33 -4.57 -13.84 -10.80
CA VAL A 33 -5.59 -12.79 -10.74
C VAL A 33 -6.88 -13.44 -10.27
N TYR A 34 -7.43 -12.94 -9.18
CA TYR A 34 -8.75 -13.29 -8.68
C TYR A 34 -9.74 -12.18 -9.01
N ASP A 35 -10.76 -12.49 -9.78
CA ASP A 35 -11.85 -11.57 -10.11
C ASP A 35 -12.96 -11.71 -9.07
N THR A 36 -13.23 -10.63 -8.33
CA THR A 36 -14.23 -10.63 -7.26
C THR A 36 -15.67 -10.60 -7.75
N GLU A 37 -15.92 -10.20 -9.00
CA GLU A 37 -17.27 -10.21 -9.59
C GLU A 37 -17.67 -11.61 -10.04
N THR A 38 -16.74 -12.33 -10.68
CA THR A 38 -17.00 -13.69 -11.21
C THR A 38 -16.62 -14.79 -10.24
N GLY A 39 -15.78 -14.49 -9.24
CA GLY A 39 -15.17 -15.48 -8.35
C GLY A 39 -14.11 -16.35 -9.06
N GLY A 40 -13.71 -15.99 -10.28
CA GLY A 40 -12.75 -16.72 -11.08
C GLY A 40 -11.31 -16.48 -10.63
N LEU A 41 -10.48 -17.52 -10.75
CA LEU A 41 -9.03 -17.43 -10.55
C LEU A 41 -8.32 -17.78 -11.87
N ALA A 42 -7.46 -16.89 -12.35
CA ALA A 42 -6.71 -17.06 -13.58
C ALA A 42 -5.20 -16.82 -13.37
N ILE A 43 -4.40 -17.27 -14.33
CA ILE A 43 -2.99 -16.89 -14.41
C ILE A 43 -2.93 -15.44 -14.92
N GLY A 44 -2.12 -14.61 -14.27
CA GLY A 44 -1.90 -13.23 -14.67
C GLY A 44 -0.65 -13.05 -15.54
N PRO A 45 -0.32 -11.79 -15.91
CA PRO A 45 0.91 -11.49 -16.63
C PRO A 45 2.12 -11.77 -15.75
N LEU A 46 3.16 -12.37 -16.33
CA LEU A 46 4.40 -12.65 -15.61
C LEU A 46 5.02 -11.34 -15.08
N LEU A 47 5.51 -11.37 -13.85
CA LEU A 47 6.34 -10.29 -13.33
C LEU A 47 7.60 -10.19 -14.19
N PRO A 48 7.97 -8.97 -14.64
CA PRO A 48 9.21 -8.76 -15.36
C PRO A 48 10.41 -8.93 -14.41
N ASP A 49 11.55 -9.34 -14.96
CA ASP A 49 12.80 -9.59 -14.22
C ASP A 49 13.20 -8.46 -13.25
N PRO A 50 13.07 -7.16 -13.60
CA PRO A 50 13.41 -6.07 -12.69
C PRO A 50 12.61 -6.09 -11.38
N LEU A 51 11.37 -6.58 -11.39
CA LEU A 51 10.54 -6.70 -10.18
C LEU A 51 10.83 -7.95 -9.36
N LEU A 52 11.65 -8.91 -9.83
CA LEU A 52 11.89 -10.14 -9.09
C LEU A 52 12.68 -9.92 -7.79
N GLY A 53 12.13 -10.48 -6.71
CA GLY A 53 12.51 -10.32 -5.31
C GLY A 53 12.61 -8.87 -4.80
N GLY A 54 13.14 -8.72 -3.58
CA GLY A 54 13.15 -7.42 -2.89
C GLY A 54 11.75 -7.03 -2.38
N THR A 55 11.59 -5.80 -1.93
CA THR A 55 10.31 -5.26 -1.48
C THR A 55 9.67 -4.45 -2.61
N ARG A 56 8.34 -4.53 -2.71
CA ARG A 56 7.57 -3.88 -3.77
C ARG A 56 6.45 -3.06 -3.15
N VAL A 57 6.19 -1.91 -3.74
CA VAL A 57 5.01 -1.09 -3.49
C VAL A 57 4.16 -1.10 -4.75
N PHE A 58 2.88 -1.35 -4.58
CA PHE A 58 1.90 -1.31 -5.67
C PHE A 58 0.94 -0.15 -5.47
N ALA A 59 0.66 0.58 -6.54
CA ALA A 59 -0.28 1.69 -6.54
C ALA A 59 -1.17 1.62 -7.77
N ALA A 60 -2.47 1.44 -7.53
CA ALA A 60 -3.50 1.43 -8.56
C ALA A 60 -3.95 2.86 -8.89
N THR A 61 -4.09 3.19 -10.17
CA THR A 61 -4.74 4.43 -10.60
C THR A 61 -6.25 4.30 -10.53
N GLY A 62 -6.92 5.40 -10.21
CA GLY A 62 -8.39 5.39 -10.10
C GLY A 62 -9.11 5.41 -11.46
N ASP A 63 -8.47 5.95 -12.50
CA ASP A 63 -9.14 6.31 -13.74
C ASP A 63 -8.60 5.61 -15.00
N THR A 64 -7.34 5.19 -15.00
CA THR A 64 -6.68 4.57 -16.17
C THR A 64 -6.53 3.06 -16.10
N GLN A 65 -7.02 2.41 -15.02
CA GLN A 65 -6.85 0.96 -14.80
C GLN A 65 -5.39 0.52 -14.93
N GLN A 66 -4.47 1.30 -14.36
CA GLN A 66 -3.03 1.02 -14.36
C GLN A 66 -2.55 0.64 -12.97
N LEU A 67 -1.64 -0.32 -12.90
CA LEU A 67 -0.95 -0.70 -11.68
C LEU A 67 0.52 -0.31 -11.77
N TYR A 68 0.94 0.65 -10.96
CA TYR A 68 2.34 1.02 -10.84
C TYR A 68 3.01 0.16 -9.77
N ALA A 69 4.17 -0.39 -10.09
CA ALA A 69 4.96 -1.23 -9.19
C ALA A 69 6.36 -0.67 -9.03
N LEU A 70 6.71 -0.31 -7.81
CA LEU A 70 8.00 0.25 -7.43
C LEU A 70 8.74 -0.75 -6.55
N LYS A 71 9.86 -1.28 -7.05
CA LYS A 71 10.72 -2.20 -6.30
C LYS A 71 11.89 -1.43 -5.71
N TYR A 72 12.28 -1.79 -4.49
CA TYR A 72 13.57 -1.47 -3.93
C TYR A 72 14.20 -2.69 -3.23
N ARG A 73 15.52 -2.76 -3.25
CA ARG A 73 16.30 -3.74 -2.49
C ARG A 73 17.64 -3.11 -2.09
N ILE A 74 17.83 -2.91 -0.78
CA ILE A 74 18.99 -2.18 -0.26
C ILE A 74 20.29 -2.97 -0.45
N CYS A 75 20.27 -4.28 -0.19
CA CYS A 75 21.50 -5.09 -0.13
C CYS A 75 22.29 -5.12 -1.44
N ASP A 76 21.64 -4.97 -2.59
CA ASP A 76 22.25 -4.89 -3.92
C ASP A 76 21.98 -3.55 -4.62
N MET A 77 21.43 -2.57 -3.89
CA MET A 77 21.16 -1.21 -4.38
C MET A 77 20.31 -1.20 -5.66
N GLN A 78 19.34 -2.11 -5.76
CA GLN A 78 18.46 -2.21 -6.92
C GLN A 78 17.15 -1.47 -6.72
N GLN A 79 16.73 -0.75 -7.76
CA GLN A 79 15.41 -0.15 -7.89
C GLN A 79 14.85 -0.44 -9.27
N ALA A 80 13.54 -0.65 -9.35
CA ALA A 80 12.82 -0.77 -10.61
C ALA A 80 11.47 -0.08 -10.50
N PHE A 81 10.99 0.48 -11.61
CA PHE A 81 9.69 1.13 -11.66
C PHE A 81 8.98 0.71 -12.94
N GLU A 82 7.97 -0.13 -12.76
CA GLU A 82 7.20 -0.72 -13.86
C GLU A 82 5.74 -0.31 -13.74
N VAL A 83 5.04 -0.35 -14.86
CA VAL A 83 3.60 -0.16 -14.94
C VAL A 83 2.97 -1.36 -15.65
N MET A 84 1.87 -1.85 -15.09
CA MET A 84 1.02 -2.82 -15.72
C MET A 84 -0.23 -2.10 -16.22
N SER A 85 -0.61 -2.36 -17.46
CA SER A 85 -1.81 -1.80 -18.07
C SER A 85 -2.42 -2.78 -19.03
N THR A 86 -3.71 -2.61 -19.31
CA THR A 86 -4.32 -3.30 -20.44
C THR A 86 -3.81 -2.69 -21.74
N ALA A 87 -3.48 -3.53 -22.73
CA ALA A 87 -3.31 -3.02 -24.08
C ALA A 87 -4.67 -2.45 -24.51
N CYS A 88 -4.68 -1.22 -25.04
CA CYS A 88 -5.87 -0.67 -25.68
C CYS A 88 -6.14 -1.53 -26.92
N VAL A 89 -6.94 -2.59 -26.79
CA VAL A 89 -7.53 -3.25 -27.94
C VAL A 89 -8.57 -2.25 -28.44
N GLU A 90 -8.26 -1.56 -29.54
CA GLU A 90 -9.13 -0.54 -30.15
C GLU A 90 -10.52 -1.12 -30.52
N ASP A 91 -10.67 -2.45 -30.52
CA ASP A 91 -11.91 -3.21 -30.72
C ASP A 91 -12.49 -3.77 -29.39
N TRP A 92 -12.85 -2.88 -28.46
CA TRP A 92 -13.63 -3.28 -27.28
C TRP A 92 -15.04 -3.72 -27.69
N HIS A 93 -15.27 -5.03 -27.81
CA HIS A 93 -16.62 -5.58 -27.85
C HIS A 93 -17.16 -5.72 -26.41
N PRO A 94 -18.36 -5.17 -26.08
CA PRO A 94 -18.93 -5.20 -24.72
C PRO A 94 -19.20 -6.59 -24.13
N THR A 95 -18.94 -7.66 -24.89
CA THR A 95 -19.21 -9.06 -24.53
C THR A 95 -17.94 -9.88 -24.32
N SER A 96 -16.75 -9.33 -24.54
CA SER A 96 -15.50 -10.05 -24.31
C SER A 96 -15.01 -9.82 -22.89
N PHE A 97 -15.06 -10.86 -22.07
CA PHE A 97 -14.41 -10.86 -20.76
C PHE A 97 -12.89 -10.75 -20.99
N PRO A 98 -12.20 -9.76 -20.39
CA PRO A 98 -10.78 -9.65 -20.57
C PRO A 98 -10.09 -10.90 -20.03
N ASN A 99 -9.23 -11.52 -20.83
CA ASN A 99 -8.36 -12.60 -20.40
C ASN A 99 -7.16 -11.97 -19.67
N PRO A 100 -7.06 -12.09 -18.33
CA PRO A 100 -6.03 -11.39 -17.55
C PRO A 100 -4.60 -11.73 -18.00
N SER A 101 -4.40 -12.94 -18.54
CA SER A 101 -3.10 -13.40 -19.05
C SER A 101 -2.67 -12.79 -20.39
N GLN A 102 -3.62 -12.32 -21.21
CA GLN A 102 -3.35 -11.81 -22.57
C GLN A 102 -3.54 -10.29 -22.68
N ASP A 103 -4.43 -9.72 -21.88
CA ASP A 103 -4.79 -8.31 -22.04
C ASP A 103 -3.90 -7.36 -21.24
N TRP A 104 -3.24 -7.86 -20.19
CA TRP A 104 -2.37 -7.08 -19.33
C TRP A 104 -0.90 -7.29 -19.68
N SER A 105 -0.14 -6.20 -19.74
CA SER A 105 1.30 -6.25 -19.99
C SER A 105 2.05 -5.29 -19.08
N TRP A 106 3.30 -5.64 -18.78
CA TRP A 106 4.23 -4.80 -18.03
C TRP A 106 5.12 -4.00 -18.97
N ALA A 107 5.38 -2.75 -18.60
CA ALA A 107 6.34 -1.88 -19.26
C ALA A 107 7.12 -1.07 -18.24
N THR A 108 8.38 -0.76 -18.58
CA THR A 108 9.22 0.09 -17.74
C THR A 108 8.74 1.54 -17.81
N VAL A 109 8.59 2.16 -16.64
CA VAL A 109 8.20 3.56 -16.55
C VAL A 109 9.38 4.42 -17.04
N PRO A 110 9.19 5.35 -18.01
CA PRO A 110 10.28 6.10 -18.61
C PRO A 110 11.10 6.95 -17.62
N SER A 111 10.49 7.34 -16.50
CA SER A 111 11.11 8.19 -15.49
C SER A 111 11.48 7.38 -14.25
N PRO A 112 12.78 7.06 -14.06
CA PRO A 112 13.22 6.29 -12.90
C PRO A 112 13.00 7.06 -11.60
N PRO A 113 12.91 6.37 -10.45
CA PRO A 113 12.73 7.02 -9.16
C PRO A 113 13.91 7.97 -8.84
N PRO A 114 13.64 9.19 -8.34
CA PRO A 114 14.66 10.22 -8.14
C PRO A 114 15.42 10.09 -6.81
N PHE A 115 15.05 9.14 -5.95
CA PHE A 115 15.61 9.01 -4.62
C PHE A 115 16.78 8.00 -4.56
N PRO A 116 17.69 8.14 -3.57
CA PRO A 116 18.87 7.28 -3.45
C PRO A 116 18.54 5.78 -3.39
N LYS A 117 19.45 4.94 -3.93
CA LYS A 117 19.28 3.48 -4.04
C LYS A 117 19.27 2.73 -2.70
N ASP A 118 19.84 3.34 -1.67
CA ASP A 118 19.85 2.88 -0.28
C ASP A 118 18.62 3.36 0.51
N SER A 119 17.77 4.19 -0.09
CA SER A 119 16.55 4.66 0.57
C SER A 119 15.45 3.60 0.56
N LEU A 120 14.76 3.47 1.68
CA LEU A 120 13.55 2.68 1.85
C LEU A 120 12.34 3.53 1.55
N ILE A 121 11.35 2.96 0.89
CA ILE A 121 10.01 3.55 0.86
C ILE A 121 9.38 3.29 2.22
N THR A 122 9.06 4.35 2.94
CA THR A 122 8.43 4.25 4.26
C THR A 122 6.93 4.42 4.19
N ALA A 123 6.44 5.20 3.23
CA ALA A 123 5.03 5.49 3.06
C ALA A 123 4.70 5.89 1.63
N TYR A 124 3.45 5.65 1.21
CA TYR A 124 2.92 6.08 -0.06
C TYR A 124 1.42 6.27 0.01
N ALA A 125 0.87 7.15 -0.84
CA ALA A 125 -0.57 7.37 -0.94
C ALA A 125 -0.93 7.85 -2.34
N MET A 126 -2.06 7.35 -2.87
CA MET A 126 -2.63 7.90 -4.09
C MET A 126 -3.37 9.21 -3.77
N HIS A 127 -3.11 10.25 -4.55
CA HIS A 127 -3.82 11.52 -4.45
C HIS A 127 -5.28 11.33 -4.90
N PRO A 128 -6.24 12.10 -4.34
CA PRO A 128 -7.66 12.03 -4.73
C PRO A 128 -7.95 12.28 -6.22
N ASP A 129 -6.95 12.70 -6.99
CA ASP A 129 -7.09 12.88 -8.44
C ASP A 129 -6.94 11.57 -9.22
N GLY A 130 -6.64 10.46 -8.53
CA GLY A 130 -6.45 9.14 -9.11
C GLY A 130 -5.17 8.95 -9.92
N ARG A 131 -4.31 9.98 -10.00
CA ARG A 131 -3.18 10.06 -10.96
C ARG A 131 -1.85 10.44 -10.33
N THR A 132 -1.85 11.04 -9.15
CA THR A 132 -0.62 11.49 -8.51
C THR A 132 -0.27 10.57 -7.33
N LEU A 133 0.79 9.78 -7.48
CA LEU A 133 1.30 8.92 -6.40
C LEU A 133 2.29 9.70 -5.54
N PHE A 134 2.05 9.83 -4.25
CA PHE A 134 3.03 10.35 -3.29
C PHE A 134 3.83 9.21 -2.66
N VAL A 135 5.13 9.42 -2.48
CA VAL A 135 6.06 8.44 -1.91
C VAL A 135 7.01 9.17 -0.97
N SER A 136 7.07 8.73 0.28
CA SER A 136 8.11 9.13 1.23
C SER A 136 9.17 8.05 1.32
N CYS A 137 10.43 8.46 1.29
CA CYS A 137 11.57 7.57 1.44
C CYS A 137 12.55 8.08 2.49
N GLY A 138 13.37 7.20 3.06
CA GLY A 138 14.48 7.58 3.94
C GLY A 138 15.33 6.39 4.38
N SER A 139 16.29 6.66 5.25
CA SER A 139 17.16 5.63 5.83
C SER A 139 16.49 4.93 7.01
N ASN A 140 16.70 3.62 7.15
CA ASN A 140 16.26 2.88 8.33
C ASN A 140 17.01 3.29 9.62
N HIS A 141 18.18 3.90 9.48
CA HIS A 141 19.04 4.29 10.60
C HIS A 141 18.90 5.75 11.00
N ASP A 142 18.18 6.55 10.20
CA ASP A 142 18.08 7.99 10.43
C ASP A 142 16.64 8.50 10.19
N THR A 143 16.00 8.90 11.28
CA THR A 143 14.65 9.47 11.28
C THR A 143 14.61 10.93 10.83
N HIS A 144 15.78 11.57 10.62
CA HIS A 144 15.91 12.97 10.23
C HIS A 144 16.19 13.17 8.73
N HIS A 145 16.33 12.08 7.97
CA HIS A 145 16.63 12.12 6.53
C HIS A 145 15.53 11.47 5.70
N HIS A 146 14.29 11.92 5.92
CA HIS A 146 13.16 11.57 5.06
C HIS A 146 12.90 12.64 4.01
N HIS A 147 12.52 12.20 2.83
CA HIS A 147 12.15 13.06 1.72
C HIS A 147 10.88 12.56 1.06
N THR A 148 10.02 13.47 0.60
CA THR A 148 8.78 13.12 -0.10
C THR A 148 8.82 13.55 -1.56
N TYR A 149 8.35 12.65 -2.41
CA TYR A 149 8.22 12.85 -3.86
C TYR A 149 6.78 12.59 -4.28
N SER A 150 6.40 13.13 -5.44
CA SER A 150 5.19 12.71 -6.15
C SER A 150 5.51 12.32 -7.58
N PHE A 151 4.82 11.29 -8.07
CA PHE A 151 4.86 10.85 -9.46
C PHE A 151 3.52 11.12 -10.14
N ASP A 152 3.55 11.88 -11.22
CA ASP A 152 2.42 12.11 -12.11
C ASP A 152 2.35 10.97 -13.14
N THR A 153 1.33 10.11 -13.04
CA THR A 153 1.17 8.94 -13.93
C THR A 153 0.83 9.32 -15.36
N LYS A 154 0.26 10.52 -15.60
CA LYS A 154 -0.09 10.98 -16.94
C LYS A 154 1.12 11.50 -17.71
N ASN A 155 1.96 12.29 -17.03
CA ASN A 155 3.13 12.91 -17.66
C ASN A 155 4.42 12.11 -17.43
N HIS A 156 4.36 11.03 -16.63
CA HIS A 156 5.49 10.26 -16.13
C HIS A 156 6.58 11.17 -15.56
N LYS A 157 6.23 12.08 -14.65
CA LYS A 157 7.17 13.04 -14.07
C LYS A 157 7.20 12.96 -12.55
N TRP A 158 8.41 12.92 -12.02
CA TRP A 158 8.67 13.05 -10.59
C TRP A 158 8.79 14.51 -10.18
N ARG A 159 8.37 14.79 -8.94
CA ARG A 159 8.55 16.07 -8.27
C ARG A 159 9.00 15.83 -6.83
N SER A 160 10.00 16.58 -6.38
CA SER A 160 10.42 16.63 -4.98
C SER A 160 9.53 17.62 -4.22
N HIS A 161 9.13 17.24 -3.00
CA HIS A 161 8.35 18.05 -2.07
C HIS A 161 9.14 18.46 -0.83
N GLY A 162 10.42 18.06 -0.71
CA GLY A 162 11.31 18.47 0.37
C GLY A 162 11.49 17.44 1.48
N ASP A 163 12.23 17.86 2.51
CA ASP A 163 12.74 17.01 3.59
C ASP A 163 11.69 16.79 4.69
N TRP A 164 10.61 16.12 4.31
CA TRP A 164 9.57 15.66 5.22
C TRP A 164 9.03 14.31 4.78
N ALA A 165 8.34 13.61 5.68
CA ALA A 165 7.68 12.34 5.42
C ALA A 165 6.17 12.41 5.72
N LEU A 166 5.42 11.58 4.99
CA LEU A 166 4.03 11.26 5.34
C LEU A 166 3.98 10.72 6.78
N PRO A 167 2.96 11.08 7.57
CA PRO A 167 2.93 10.82 9.00
C PRO A 167 2.51 9.40 9.37
N PHE A 168 2.47 8.48 8.40
CA PHE A 168 2.08 7.07 8.51
C PHE A 168 3.11 6.18 7.81
N GLN A 169 2.93 4.86 7.89
CA GLN A 169 3.74 3.86 7.20
C GLN A 169 2.92 3.11 6.15
N ASN A 170 3.62 2.55 5.16
CA ASN A 170 3.01 1.81 4.05
C ASN A 170 1.96 2.67 3.33
N GLN A 171 0.79 2.09 3.04
CA GLN A 171 -0.24 2.77 2.26
C GLN A 171 -1.12 3.67 3.15
N GLY A 172 -1.25 4.93 2.73
CA GLY A 172 -2.31 5.83 3.18
C GLY A 172 -3.46 5.88 2.20
N TYR A 173 -4.67 6.11 2.71
CA TYR A 173 -5.91 6.14 1.92
C TYR A 173 -6.61 7.47 2.08
N PHE A 174 -7.09 8.02 0.97
CA PHE A 174 -7.93 9.22 1.03
C PHE A 174 -9.35 8.86 1.45
N ASP A 175 -9.90 9.61 2.40
CA ASP A 175 -11.32 9.57 2.72
C ASP A 175 -11.95 10.94 2.49
N GLY A 176 -13.04 10.96 1.72
CA GLY A 176 -13.74 12.18 1.35
C GLY A 176 -14.59 12.80 2.45
N GLU A 177 -15.02 12.04 3.46
CA GLU A 177 -15.74 12.60 4.62
C GLU A 177 -14.78 13.30 5.58
N LEU A 178 -13.57 12.76 5.73
CA LEU A 178 -12.51 13.36 6.53
C LEU A 178 -11.71 14.44 5.78
N ASP A 179 -11.81 14.47 4.45
CA ASP A 179 -11.00 15.30 3.55
C ASP A 179 -9.49 15.20 3.88
N ALA A 180 -9.02 13.96 4.08
CA ALA A 180 -7.68 13.67 4.57
C ALA A 180 -7.18 12.32 4.07
N TRP A 181 -5.85 12.19 4.00
CA TRP A 181 -5.23 10.87 3.98
C TRP A 181 -5.20 10.30 5.38
N VAL A 182 -5.62 9.05 5.51
CA VAL A 182 -5.58 8.27 6.74
C VAL A 182 -4.60 7.13 6.57
N GLY A 183 -3.74 6.92 7.57
CA GLY A 183 -2.77 5.83 7.55
C GLY A 183 -2.39 5.36 8.95
N LEU A 184 -1.84 4.15 9.00
CA LEU A 184 -1.37 3.52 10.23
C LEU A 184 0.09 3.90 10.49
N ARG A 185 0.42 4.24 11.72
CA ARG A 185 1.77 4.57 12.15
C ARG A 185 2.51 3.36 12.69
N LYS A 186 3.83 3.50 12.81
CA LYS A 186 4.70 2.49 13.43
C LYS A 186 4.32 2.21 14.88
N ASP A 187 3.90 3.25 15.59
CA ASP A 187 3.46 3.18 16.98
C ASP A 187 2.01 2.65 17.11
N GLY A 188 1.40 2.18 16.02
CA GLY A 188 0.08 1.55 16.04
C GLY A 188 -1.12 2.49 16.13
N TYR A 189 -0.85 3.80 16.17
CA TYR A 189 -1.89 4.82 16.10
C TYR A 189 -2.30 5.07 14.64
N VAL A 190 -3.59 5.35 14.44
CA VAL A 190 -4.06 5.89 13.18
C VAL A 190 -3.90 7.39 13.18
N CYS A 191 -3.40 7.93 12.08
CA CYS A 191 -3.31 9.37 11.87
C CYS A 191 -4.03 9.78 10.59
N ALA A 192 -4.42 11.05 10.55
CA ALA A 192 -4.97 11.69 9.38
C ALA A 192 -4.18 12.96 9.07
N CYS A 193 -3.83 13.19 7.81
CA CYS A 193 -3.18 14.42 7.37
C CYS A 193 -3.85 15.00 6.14
N ARG A 194 -3.73 16.33 6.00
CA ARG A 194 -4.25 17.00 4.81
C ARG A 194 -3.49 16.56 3.57
N VAL A 195 -4.22 16.43 2.46
CA VAL A 195 -3.63 16.11 1.16
C VAL A 195 -2.70 17.26 0.73
N PRO A 196 -1.39 17.02 0.55
CA PRO A 196 -0.44 18.03 0.09
C PRO A 196 -0.78 18.50 -1.33
N SER A 197 -0.52 19.78 -1.59
CA SER A 197 -0.71 20.34 -2.93
C SER A 197 0.32 19.77 -3.92
N ARG A 198 -0.15 19.46 -5.14
CA ARG A 198 0.67 18.98 -6.26
C ARG A 198 1.61 20.05 -6.84
N SER A 199 1.26 21.34 -6.68
CA SER A 199 1.90 22.47 -7.37
C SER A 199 2.78 23.33 -6.45
N ARG A 200 2.68 23.14 -5.14
CA ARG A 200 3.32 24.06 -4.18
C ARG A 200 4.79 23.72 -4.05
N THR A 201 5.66 24.72 -4.30
CA THR A 201 7.12 24.65 -4.11
C THR A 201 7.53 24.76 -2.65
N LEU A 202 6.62 25.12 -1.74
CA LEU A 202 6.90 25.20 -0.31
C LEU A 202 6.87 23.81 0.31
N ALA A 203 8.07 23.37 0.73
CA ALA A 203 8.41 22.10 1.37
C ALA A 203 7.81 21.89 2.78
N ALA A 204 6.62 22.43 3.04
CA ALA A 204 5.98 22.32 4.34
C ALA A 204 5.25 20.97 4.45
N GLN A 205 5.67 20.18 5.44
CA GLN A 205 4.98 18.97 5.86
C GLN A 205 3.49 19.27 6.11
N PRO A 206 2.56 18.41 5.65
CA PRO A 206 1.15 18.60 5.95
C PRO A 206 0.90 18.49 7.46
N ASP A 207 0.03 19.35 7.97
CA ASP A 207 -0.51 19.19 9.32
C ASP A 207 -1.22 17.84 9.43
N TRP A 208 -0.99 17.16 10.55
CA TRP A 208 -1.55 15.84 10.81
C TRP A 208 -2.11 15.76 12.23
N LYS A 209 -3.06 14.85 12.41
CA LYS A 209 -3.75 14.59 13.67
C LYS A 209 -3.72 13.10 13.96
N MET A 210 -3.49 12.77 15.21
CA MET A 210 -3.47 11.39 15.69
C MET A 210 -4.80 11.05 16.35
N ALA A 211 -5.28 9.83 16.13
CA ALA A 211 -6.35 9.29 16.94
C ALA A 211 -5.87 9.13 18.39
N LYS A 212 -6.72 9.44 19.38
CA LYS A 212 -6.37 9.30 20.80
C LYS A 212 -6.24 7.84 21.26
N GLU A 213 -6.96 6.95 20.59
CA GLU A 213 -6.97 5.52 20.91
C GLU A 213 -5.92 4.80 20.08
N GLU A 214 -5.09 4.02 20.77
CA GLU A 214 -4.18 3.08 20.16
C GLU A 214 -4.99 1.89 19.64
N LEU A 215 -4.94 1.64 18.33
CA LEU A 215 -5.73 0.58 17.72
C LEU A 215 -4.93 -0.73 17.56
N PHE A 216 -3.61 -0.62 17.50
CA PHE A 216 -2.66 -1.72 17.44
C PHE A 216 -1.55 -1.45 18.46
N LEU A 217 -1.19 -2.45 19.26
CA LEU A 217 -0.01 -2.38 20.12
C LEU A 217 0.96 -3.49 19.70
N GLU A 218 2.16 -3.10 19.27
CA GLU A 218 3.19 -4.07 18.94
C GLU A 218 3.68 -4.76 20.23
N HIS A 219 3.59 -6.08 20.27
CA HIS A 219 4.03 -6.91 21.39
C HIS A 219 4.86 -8.11 20.90
N PRO A 220 5.60 -8.81 21.77
CA PRO A 220 6.29 -10.04 21.39
C PRO A 220 5.31 -11.04 20.76
N GLY A 221 5.59 -11.50 19.53
CA GLY A 221 4.69 -12.35 18.74
C GLY A 221 3.84 -11.60 17.70
N SER A 222 3.77 -10.26 17.77
CA SER A 222 3.12 -9.46 16.74
C SER A 222 3.93 -9.50 15.44
N MET A 223 3.24 -9.81 14.34
CA MET A 223 3.83 -9.89 13.01
C MET A 223 3.60 -8.62 12.17
N GLY A 224 2.95 -7.62 12.76
CA GLY A 224 2.55 -6.36 12.13
C GLY A 224 1.06 -6.24 11.87
N ALA A 225 0.67 -5.07 11.34
CA ALA A 225 -0.71 -4.74 11.04
C ALA A 225 -0.83 -4.00 9.71
N THR A 226 -1.95 -4.20 9.02
CA THR A 226 -2.31 -3.50 7.78
C THR A 226 -3.63 -2.76 7.95
N LEU A 227 -3.75 -1.60 7.30
CA LEU A 227 -4.95 -0.79 7.29
C LEU A 227 -5.53 -0.78 5.88
N THR A 228 -6.85 -0.87 5.78
CA THR A 228 -7.60 -0.76 4.52
C THR A 228 -8.79 0.17 4.70
N HIS A 229 -9.00 1.06 3.74
CA HIS A 229 -10.15 1.95 3.70
C HIS A 229 -11.39 1.22 3.17
N MET A 230 -12.54 1.40 3.83
CA MET A 230 -13.82 0.76 3.51
C MET A 230 -14.91 1.74 3.03
N GLY A 231 -14.51 2.98 2.72
CA GLY A 231 -15.44 4.07 2.41
C GLY A 231 -16.17 4.64 3.63
N ASN A 232 -16.67 5.87 3.48
CA ASN A 232 -17.49 6.58 4.47
C ASN A 232 -16.82 6.66 5.86
N ALA A 233 -15.55 7.09 5.87
CA ALA A 233 -14.69 7.16 7.05
C ALA A 233 -14.57 5.85 7.84
N ARG A 234 -14.84 4.69 7.23
CA ARG A 234 -14.65 3.37 7.85
C ARG A 234 -13.35 2.73 7.37
N PHE A 235 -12.73 2.01 8.29
CA PHE A 235 -11.44 1.37 8.09
C PHE A 235 -11.45 -0.03 8.69
N CYS A 236 -10.67 -0.91 8.09
CA CYS A 236 -10.37 -2.25 8.56
C CYS A 236 -8.89 -2.33 8.92
N LEU A 237 -8.60 -2.70 10.16
CA LEU A 237 -7.27 -3.02 10.64
C LEU A 237 -7.16 -4.54 10.73
N VAL A 238 -6.14 -5.12 10.09
CA VAL A 238 -5.83 -6.54 10.16
C VAL A 238 -4.48 -6.72 10.82
N GLU A 239 -4.49 -7.33 11.99
CA GLU A 239 -3.33 -7.62 12.83
C GLU A 239 -3.04 -9.11 12.76
N THR A 240 -1.76 -9.48 12.73
CA THR A 240 -1.34 -10.89 12.73
C THR A 240 -0.45 -11.15 13.93
N GLU A 241 -0.76 -12.19 14.69
CA GLU A 241 0.01 -12.66 15.84
C GLU A 241 0.45 -14.10 15.62
N GLU A 242 1.72 -14.41 15.86
CA GLU A 242 2.22 -15.78 15.90
C GLU A 242 1.87 -16.43 17.23
N LEU A 243 1.20 -17.59 17.17
CA LEU A 243 0.89 -18.40 18.34
C LEU A 243 1.96 -19.48 18.47
N GLU A 244 2.61 -19.55 19.63
CA GLU A 244 3.60 -20.59 19.91
C GLU A 244 3.02 -21.98 19.61
N PHE A 245 3.63 -22.68 18.65
CA PHE A 245 3.29 -24.04 18.20
C PHE A 245 1.95 -24.23 17.47
N ASP A 246 1.06 -23.23 17.49
CA ASP A 246 -0.37 -23.41 17.20
C ASP A 246 -0.89 -22.67 15.96
N GLY A 247 -0.01 -21.97 15.24
CA GLY A 247 -0.32 -21.26 14.00
C GLY A 247 -0.32 -19.75 14.21
N PHE A 248 -1.29 -19.06 13.61
CA PHE A 248 -1.40 -17.60 13.68
C PHE A 248 -2.80 -17.20 14.12
N MET A 249 -2.92 -16.10 14.84
CA MET A 249 -4.19 -15.43 15.07
C MET A 249 -4.26 -14.19 14.20
N LEU A 250 -5.34 -14.07 13.44
CA LEU A 250 -5.74 -12.82 12.81
C LEU A 250 -6.70 -12.08 13.71
N TYR A 251 -6.47 -10.79 13.91
CA TYR A 251 -7.46 -9.89 14.48
C TYR A 251 -7.90 -8.91 13.41
N ILE A 252 -9.21 -8.86 13.18
CA ILE A 252 -9.85 -7.98 12.20
C ILE A 252 -10.69 -6.99 12.97
N THR A 253 -10.25 -5.74 13.00
CA THR A 253 -10.91 -4.64 13.70
C THR A 253 -11.49 -3.67 12.67
N ILE A 254 -12.82 -3.55 12.64
CA ILE A 254 -13.54 -2.56 11.83
C ILE A 254 -13.95 -1.40 12.73
N PHE A 255 -13.66 -0.17 12.30
CA PHE A 255 -13.99 1.03 13.04
C PHE A 255 -14.24 2.20 12.09
N GLY A 256 -15.02 3.19 12.53
CA GLY A 256 -15.13 4.49 11.87
C GLY A 256 -14.18 5.50 12.50
N LEU A 257 -13.86 6.57 11.76
CA LEU A 257 -13.16 7.74 12.25
C LEU A 257 -14.02 8.99 12.05
N LYS A 258 -13.84 9.98 12.93
CA LYS A 258 -14.44 11.31 12.76
C LYS A 258 -13.63 12.37 13.48
N TYR A 259 -13.79 13.62 13.07
CA TYR A 259 -13.34 14.76 13.86
C TYR A 259 -14.39 15.12 14.93
N ASN A 260 -13.93 15.42 16.15
CA ASN A 260 -14.79 16.04 17.17
C ASN A 260 -14.94 17.54 16.90
N HIS A 261 -15.67 18.23 17.80
CA HIS A 261 -15.95 19.66 17.64
C HIS A 261 -14.71 20.54 17.87
N GLU A 262 -13.71 20.02 18.56
CA GLU A 262 -12.37 20.58 18.72
C GLU A 262 -11.44 20.24 17.55
N GLY A 263 -11.94 19.47 16.58
CA GLY A 263 -11.21 19.03 15.40
C GLY A 263 -10.20 17.92 15.65
N GLU A 264 -10.19 17.27 16.81
CA GLU A 264 -9.35 16.11 17.08
C GLU A 264 -9.89 14.85 16.38
N LEU A 265 -9.00 14.00 15.90
CA LEU A 265 -9.36 12.74 15.28
C LEU A 265 -9.71 11.71 16.36
N GLN A 266 -10.84 11.02 16.22
CA GLN A 266 -11.25 9.98 17.16
C GLN A 266 -11.94 8.81 16.44
N PRO A 267 -11.75 7.57 16.92
CA PRO A 267 -12.58 6.45 16.52
C PRO A 267 -14.05 6.68 16.89
N THR A 268 -14.95 6.17 16.06
CA THR A 268 -16.36 6.11 16.41
C THR A 268 -16.60 4.96 17.38
N ALA A 269 -17.58 5.09 18.27
CA ALA A 269 -17.94 4.05 19.26
C ALA A 269 -18.34 2.70 18.62
N ARG A 270 -18.68 2.67 17.32
CA ARG A 270 -18.97 1.44 16.58
C ARG A 270 -17.65 0.80 16.13
N ARG A 271 -16.99 0.12 17.06
CA ARG A 271 -15.83 -0.75 16.80
C ARG A 271 -16.28 -2.21 16.87
N THR A 272 -15.82 -3.04 15.93
CA THR A 272 -16.06 -4.49 15.97
C THR A 272 -14.76 -5.20 15.70
N THR A 273 -14.36 -6.06 16.64
CA THR A 273 -13.16 -6.89 16.51
C THR A 273 -13.57 -8.34 16.45
N LYS A 274 -13.01 -9.06 15.48
CA LYS A 274 -13.14 -10.52 15.35
C LYS A 274 -11.76 -11.13 15.27
N SER A 275 -11.59 -12.32 15.84
CA SER A 275 -10.37 -13.09 15.70
C SER A 275 -10.60 -14.36 14.89
N CYS A 276 -9.59 -14.76 14.12
CA CYS A 276 -9.61 -15.98 13.31
C CYS A 276 -8.29 -16.70 13.42
N ARG A 277 -8.34 -17.99 13.78
CA ARG A 277 -7.13 -18.82 13.88
C ARG A 277 -6.79 -19.40 12.51
N LEU A 278 -5.53 -19.24 12.11
CA LEU A 278 -4.96 -19.76 10.87
C LEU A 278 -3.94 -20.86 11.16
N HIS A 279 -3.89 -21.86 10.27
CA HIS A 279 -2.95 -22.96 10.38
C HIS A 279 -1.53 -22.55 9.94
N ARG A 280 -0.51 -23.12 10.59
CA ARG A 280 0.92 -22.80 10.35
C ARG A 280 1.39 -22.99 8.90
N ASN A 281 0.71 -23.83 8.12
CA ASN A 281 1.09 -24.12 6.73
C ASN A 281 0.78 -22.97 5.75
N LEU A 282 0.10 -21.91 6.21
CA LEU A 282 -0.24 -20.72 5.40
C LEU A 282 0.86 -19.64 5.38
N LEU A 283 2.05 -19.94 5.95
CA LEU A 283 3.18 -19.03 6.18
C LEU A 283 3.90 -18.44 4.96
N GLN A 284 3.29 -18.47 3.77
CA GLN A 284 3.87 -17.84 2.58
C GLN A 284 3.33 -16.42 2.34
N PHE A 285 2.51 -15.85 3.22
CA PHE A 285 1.97 -14.51 3.00
C PHE A 285 1.71 -13.75 4.29
N SER A 286 1.78 -12.42 4.17
CA SER A 286 1.19 -11.51 5.15
C SER A 286 -0.28 -11.37 4.80
N PRO A 287 -1.20 -11.53 5.75
CA PRO A 287 -2.60 -11.23 5.51
C PRO A 287 -2.79 -9.76 5.13
N VAL A 288 -3.49 -9.51 4.03
CA VAL A 288 -3.82 -8.16 3.53
C VAL A 288 -5.33 -8.08 3.38
N ALA A 289 -5.92 -6.94 3.76
CA ALA A 289 -7.33 -6.66 3.50
C ALA A 289 -7.52 -5.79 2.25
N PHE A 290 -8.58 -6.10 1.51
CA PHE A 290 -9.04 -5.31 0.37
C PHE A 290 -10.50 -4.92 0.61
N TRP A 291 -10.87 -3.74 0.12
CA TRP A 291 -12.25 -3.31 0.03
C TRP A 291 -12.48 -2.86 -1.42
N LEU A 292 -13.44 -3.50 -2.07
CA LEU A 292 -13.73 -3.39 -3.50
C LEU A 292 -15.23 -3.15 -3.67
#